data_AF-A0A918ALV0-F1
#
_entry.id   AF-A0A918ALV0-F1
#
_cell.length_a   1.000
_cell.length_b   1.000
_cell.length_c   1.000
_cell.angle_alpha   90.00
_cell.angle_beta   90.00
_cell.angle_gamma   90.00
#
_symmetry.space_group_name_H-M   'P 1'
#
loop_
_entity.id
_entity.type
_entity.pdbx_description
1 polymer ?
#
loop_
_entity_poly.entity_id
_entity_poly.type
_entity_poly.pdbx_seq_one_letter_code
_entity_poly.pdbx_strand_id
1 'polypeptide(L)' 'MNSADNRNGKSLIHYDCYTDFTDQCWRFEPIDAAPGYYRIRNQRTDRCVAAPDGGNGAKVVQYDCVDGYCDQWWQVWP' A
#
# COMPACT_ATOMS: atom_id res chain seq x y z
N MET A 1 2.93 4.17 -8.58
CA MET A 1 1.62 4.71 -8.17
C MET A 1 1.85 5.99 -7.40
N ASN A 2 1.26 7.14 -7.74
CA ASN A 2 1.46 8.40 -7.02
C ASN A 2 0.53 8.44 -5.79
N SER A 3 1.12 8.56 -4.60
CA SER A 3 0.41 8.57 -3.32
C SER A 3 0.75 9.82 -2.49
N ALA A 4 0.96 10.98 -3.13
CA ALA A 4 1.37 12.23 -2.47
C ALA A 4 0.43 12.77 -1.38
N ASP A 5 -0.89 12.57 -1.55
CA ASP A 5 -1.90 13.12 -0.64
C ASP A 5 -2.00 12.26 0.62
N ASN A 6 -1.50 12.77 1.74
CA ASN A 6 -1.27 12.02 2.97
C ASN A 6 -2.55 11.82 3.81
N ARG A 7 -3.57 11.17 3.23
CA ARG A 7 -4.88 10.94 3.86
C ARG A 7 -5.34 9.50 3.70
N ASN A 8 -5.99 8.97 4.74
CA ASN A 8 -6.63 7.65 4.68
C ASN A 8 -7.74 7.63 3.61
N GLY A 9 -7.83 6.52 2.89
CA GLY A 9 -8.83 6.33 1.84
C GLY A 9 -8.49 7.02 0.52
N LYS A 10 -7.33 7.67 0.39
CA LYS A 10 -6.92 8.20 -0.91
C LYS A 10 -6.50 7.08 -1.85
N SER A 11 -7.10 7.06 -3.04
CA SER A 11 -6.78 6.07 -4.07
C SER A 11 -5.31 6.08 -4.43
N LEU A 12 -4.75 4.89 -4.62
CA LEU A 12 -3.49 4.73 -5.33
C LEU A 12 -3.77 4.88 -6.82
N ILE A 13 -3.02 5.77 -7.48
CA ILE A 13 -3.12 6.02 -8.92
C ILE A 13 -1.80 5.65 -9.58
N HIS A 14 -1.76 5.24 -10.84
CA HIS A 14 -0.47 5.19 -11.56
C HIS A 14 -0.03 6.61 -11.97
N TYR A 15 1.27 6.80 -12.18
CA TYR A 15 1.83 8.03 -12.73
C TYR A 15 3.18 7.73 -13.40
N ASP A 16 3.72 8.70 -14.13
CA ASP A 16 5.04 8.59 -14.74
C ASP A 16 6.13 8.35 -13.71
N CYS A 17 7.13 7.53 -14.09
CA CYS A 17 8.23 7.15 -13.22
C CYS A 17 9.25 8.29 -13.11
N TYR A 18 9.38 8.86 -11.92
CA TYR A 18 10.38 9.88 -11.62
C TYR A 18 11.24 9.42 -10.45
N THR A 19 12.56 9.46 -10.61
CA THR A 19 13.52 9.01 -9.59
C THR A 19 13.56 9.90 -8.36
N ASP A 20 13.09 11.15 -8.48
CA ASP A 20 13.19 12.16 -7.42
C ASP A 20 11.96 12.17 -6.48
N PHE A 21 10.93 11.36 -6.78
CA PHE A 21 9.70 11.31 -5.99
C PHE A 21 9.57 10.02 -5.19
N THR A 22 9.71 10.13 -3.87
CA THR A 22 9.60 9.00 -2.93
C THR A 22 8.17 8.50 -2.74
N ASP A 23 7.15 9.19 -3.25
CA ASP A 23 5.78 8.66 -3.27
C ASP A 23 5.58 7.54 -4.29
N GLN A 24 6.58 7.28 -5.13
CA GLN A 24 6.60 6.15 -6.05
C GLN A 24 7.43 4.98 -5.53
N CYS A 25 8.12 5.15 -4.39
CA CYS A 25 8.93 4.13 -3.75
C CYS A 25 8.14 3.40 -2.66
N TRP A 26 8.29 2.07 -2.63
CA TRP A 26 7.51 1.20 -1.75
C TRP A 26 8.43 0.22 -1.01
N ARG A 27 8.18 0.06 0.30
CA ARG A 27 8.83 -0.95 1.12
C ARG A 27 7.90 -2.14 1.28
N PHE A 28 8.43 -3.34 1.09
CA PHE A 28 7.76 -4.58 1.39
C PHE A 28 8.22 -5.02 2.78
N GLU A 29 7.36 -4.85 3.77
CA GLU A 29 7.68 -5.13 5.16
C GLU A 29 6.95 -6.42 5.57
N PRO A 30 7.67 -7.46 6.01
CA PRO A 30 7.05 -8.73 6.40
C PRO A 30 6.14 -8.53 7.62
N ILE A 31 5.09 -9.35 7.71
CA ILE A 31 4.16 -9.33 8.84
C ILE A 31 4.45 -10.55 9.72
N ASP A 32 4.98 -10.32 10.92
CA ASP A 32 5.41 -11.40 11.82
C ASP A 32 4.26 -12.36 12.18
N ALA A 33 3.04 -11.83 12.32
CA ALA A 33 1.83 -12.61 12.62
C ALA A 33 1.30 -13.41 11.41
N ALA A 34 1.83 -13.18 10.20
CA ALA A 34 1.36 -13.80 8.96
C ALA A 34 2.53 -14.07 7.99
N PRO A 35 3.33 -15.13 8.25
CA PRO A 35 4.43 -15.50 7.38
C PRO A 35 4.01 -15.64 5.91
N GLY A 36 4.79 -15.04 5.01
CA GLY A 36 4.49 -15.02 3.57
C GLY A 36 3.61 -13.86 3.11
N TYR A 37 3.06 -13.07 4.05
CA TYR A 37 2.39 -11.80 3.76
C TYR A 37 3.30 -10.61 4.05
N TYR A 38 3.08 -9.55 3.28
CA TYR A 38 3.78 -8.28 3.40
C TYR A 38 2.78 -7.15 3.53
N ARG A 39 3.13 -6.13 4.31
CA ARG A 39 2.56 -4.79 4.13
C ARG A 39 3.40 -4.05 3.09
N ILE A 40 2.73 -3.38 2.17
CA ILE A 40 3.37 -2.55 1.15
C ILE A 40 3.24 -1.10 1.62
N ARG A 41 4.36 -0.47 1.98
CA ARG A 41 4.39 0.84 2.64
C ARG A 41 5.00 1.91 1.75
N ASN A 42 4.29 3.01 1.56
CA ASN A 42 4.77 4.13 0.78
C ASN A 42 5.90 4.86 1.51
N GLN A 43 7.01 5.16 0.82
CA GLN A 43 8.16 5.80 1.47
C GLN A 43 7.89 7.28 1.83
N ARG A 44 7.02 7.99 1.10
CA ARG A 44 6.70 9.40 1.37
C ARG A 44 5.64 9.56 2.47
N THR A 45 4.56 8.80 2.41
CA THR A 45 3.42 8.96 3.34
C THR A 45 3.50 8.07 4.56
N ASP A 46 4.36 7.06 4.53
CA ASP A 46 4.51 6.05 5.59
C ASP A 46 3.23 5.23 5.83
N ARG A 47 2.32 5.25 4.84
CA ARG A 47 1.03 4.55 4.81
C ARG A 47 1.09 3.27 4.00
N CYS A 48 0.17 2.35 4.29
CA CYS A 48 0.08 1.03 3.70
C CYS A 48 -0.94 0.97 2.56
N VAL A 49 -0.68 0.10 1.59
CA VAL A 49 -1.62 -0.27 0.54
C VAL A 49 -2.76 -1.09 1.17
N ALA A 50 -4.00 -0.65 0.98
CA ALA A 50 -5.21 -1.27 1.53
C ALA A 50 -6.26 -1.52 0.43
N ALA A 51 -6.94 -2.66 0.51
CA ALA A 51 -8.08 -3.02 -0.31
C ALA A 51 -9.34 -3.18 0.56
N PRO A 52 -9.93 -2.07 1.04
CA PRO A 52 -11.01 -2.10 2.04
C PRO A 52 -12.33 -2.68 1.50
N ASP A 53 -12.45 -2.82 0.18
CA ASP A 53 -13.56 -3.45 -0.50
C ASP A 53 -13.02 -4.63 -1.33
N GLY A 54 -13.51 -5.83 -1.06
CA GLY A 54 -13.12 -7.07 -1.74
C GLY A 54 -13.84 -7.30 -3.07
N GLY A 55 -14.70 -6.38 -3.49
CA GLY A 55 -15.39 -6.43 -4.78
C GLY A 55 -14.43 -6.29 -5.97
N ASN A 56 -14.76 -6.98 -7.06
CA ASN A 56 -13.99 -6.86 -8.30
C ASN A 56 -14.02 -5.42 -8.83
N GLY A 57 -12.85 -4.87 -9.13
CA GLY A 57 -12.71 -3.48 -9.59
C GLY A 57 -12.77 -2.43 -8.47
N ALA A 58 -12.84 -2.86 -7.20
CA ALA A 58 -12.72 -1.96 -6.07
C ALA A 58 -11.39 -1.19 -6.11
N LYS A 59 -11.42 0.03 -5.59
CA LYS A 59 -10.25 0.90 -5.55
C LYS A 59 -9.33 0.47 -4.41
N VAL A 60 -8.05 0.32 -4.73
CA VAL A 60 -6.99 0.24 -3.73
C VAL A 60 -6.66 1.65 -3.24
N VAL A 61 -6.50 1.80 -1.93
CA VAL A 61 -6.27 3.09 -1.26
C VAL A 61 -5.04 3.02 -0.36
N GLN A 62 -4.54 4.17 0.04
CA GLN A 62 -3.58 4.26 1.13
C GLN A 62 -4.35 4.41 2.44
N TYR A 63 -3.86 3.74 3.48
CA TYR A 63 -4.39 3.82 4.82
C TYR A 63 -3.25 3.74 5.83
N ASP A 64 -3.48 4.21 7.05
CA ASP A 64 -2.54 3.95 8.13
C ASP A 64 -2.26 2.45 8.23
N CYS A 65 -1.00 2.09 8.48
CA CYS A 65 -0.63 0.69 8.64
C CYS A 65 -1.22 0.18 9.97
N VAL A 66 -2.16 -0.76 9.89
CA VAL A 66 -2.84 -1.31 11.08
C VAL A 66 -2.59 -2.80 11.14
N ASP A 67 -1.89 -3.24 12.18
CA ASP A 67 -1.64 -4.66 12.43
C ASP A 67 -2.98 -5.35 12.75
N GLY A 68 -3.29 -6.44 12.02
CA GLY A 68 -4.56 -7.19 12.14
C GLY A 68 -5.60 -6.87 11.06
N TYR A 69 -5.37 -5.87 10.22
CA TYR A 69 -6.21 -5.56 9.06
C TYR A 69 -5.73 -6.37 7.85
N CYS A 70 -6.41 -7.48 7.58
CA CYS A 70 -6.04 -8.39 6.49
C CYS A 70 -6.23 -7.79 5.10
N ASP A 71 -7.01 -6.71 4.97
CA ASP A 71 -7.13 -5.91 3.76
C ASP A 71 -5.84 -5.12 3.41
N GLN A 72 -4.82 -5.19 4.27
CA GLN A 72 -3.49 -4.62 4.04
C GLN A 72 -2.39 -5.67 3.84
N TRP A 73 -2.75 -6.96 3.77
CA TRP A 73 -1.81 -8.07 3.73
C TRP A 73 -1.69 -8.60 2.30
N TRP A 74 -0.51 -8.47 1.72
CA TRP A 74 -0.26 -8.80 0.32
C TRP A 74 0.69 -10.00 0.20
N GLN A 75 0.31 -10.98 -0.60
CA GLN A 75 1.24 -12.00 -1.07
C GLN A 75 1.93 -11.50 -2.34
N VAL A 76 3.24 -11.72 -2.41
CA VAL A 76 4.03 -11.43 -3.60
C VAL A 76 4.38 -12.75 -4.25
N TRP A 77 3.95 -12.93 -5.49
CA TRP A 77 4.25 -14.12 -6.28
C TRP A 77 5.45 -13.84 -7.20
N PRO A 78 6.32 -14.84 -7.42
CA PRO A 78 7.43 -14.74 -8.36
C PRO A 78 6.97 -14.60 -9.82
#